data_AF-A0A1F3BT20-F1
#
_entry.id   AF-A0A1F3BT20-F1
#
_cell.length_a   1.000
_cell.length_b   1.000
_cell.length_c   1.000
_cell.angle_alpha   90.00
_cell.angle_beta   90.00
_cell.angle_gamma   90.00
#
_symmetry.space_group_name_H-M   'P 1'
#
loop_
_entity.id
_entity.type
_entity.pdbx_description
1 polymer ?
#
loop_
_entity_poly.entity_id
_entity_poly.type
_entity_poly.pdbx_seq_one_letter_code
_entity_poly.pdbx_strand_id
1 'polypeptide(L)'
;MRRRDFLDLLMLGAGALVLPRLARGLPDTSKLVIGHVQHGGRWNPRPSALRRLQWELAQRTSIETGADAIPLRLAQPGLHRFPMLYLAGDGPLPPFAEVELAALRRHLQYGGFLLVDAADGSDGNGFDASVRRELARLIPSSPLLRVAREHVLYKSFYLLDHQGGRLAVRPWLEAQVLDNRLAVLYSQNDLGGAWARGQLGDWEYACTPGGEAQRETAFRLGVNIAMYTLCTDYKDDAVHLPFIMRRRS
;
A
#
# COMPACT_ATOMS: atom_id res chain seq x y z
N MET A 1 -27.28 -53.00 39.93
CA MET A 1 -27.32 -51.69 39.23
C MET A 1 -28.74 -51.47 38.72
N ARG A 2 -29.39 -50.36 39.11
CA ARG A 2 -30.79 -50.09 38.74
C ARG A 2 -30.84 -49.39 37.39
N ARG A 3 -31.85 -49.69 36.55
CA ARG A 3 -32.03 -49.12 35.20
C ARG A 3 -32.02 -47.59 35.14
N ARG A 4 -32.25 -46.89 36.26
CA ARG A 4 -32.20 -45.42 36.35
C ARG A 4 -30.77 -44.88 36.30
N ASP A 5 -29.82 -45.56 36.94
CA ASP A 5 -28.41 -45.12 37.01
C ASP A 5 -27.73 -45.19 35.62
N PHE A 6 -28.20 -46.07 34.73
CA PHE A 6 -27.68 -46.22 33.37
C PHE A 6 -28.17 -45.11 32.42
N LEU A 7 -29.37 -44.57 32.65
CA LEU A 7 -29.93 -43.50 31.82
C LEU A 7 -29.35 -42.13 32.17
N ASP A 8 -29.05 -41.90 33.45
CA ASP A 8 -28.38 -40.66 33.89
C ASP A 8 -26.94 -40.58 33.35
N LEU A 9 -26.25 -41.73 33.22
CA LEU A 9 -24.90 -41.78 32.64
C LEU A 9 -24.88 -41.48 31.12
N LEU A 10 -25.94 -41.85 30.40
CA LEU A 10 -26.08 -41.60 28.96
C LEU A 10 -26.36 -40.13 28.64
N MET A 11 -27.11 -39.42 29.51
CA MET A 11 -27.41 -38.01 29.33
C MET A 11 -26.21 -37.09 29.61
N LEU A 12 -25.28 -37.50 30.48
CA LEU A 12 -24.02 -36.79 30.71
C LEU A 12 -22.98 -37.04 29.59
N GLY A 13 -23.04 -38.20 28.92
CA GLY A 13 -22.12 -38.54 27.82
C GLY A 13 -22.45 -37.85 26.49
N ALA A 14 -23.73 -37.59 26.22
CA ALA A 14 -24.16 -37.02 24.93
C ALA A 14 -23.98 -35.48 24.83
N GLY A 15 -24.00 -34.76 25.96
CA GLY A 15 -23.90 -33.29 25.97
C GLY A 15 -22.50 -32.73 25.66
N ALA A 16 -21.44 -33.53 25.83
CA ALA A 16 -20.06 -33.08 25.65
C ALA A 16 -19.55 -33.18 24.20
N LEU A 17 -20.29 -33.84 23.30
CA LEU A 17 -19.85 -34.12 21.92
C LEU A 17 -20.41 -33.16 20.86
N VAL A 18 -21.24 -32.18 21.25
CA VAL A 18 -21.90 -31.23 20.33
C VAL A 18 -21.52 -29.77 20.64
N LEU A 19 -20.35 -29.53 21.24
CA LEU A 19 -19.79 -28.18 21.23
C LEU A 19 -19.08 -27.99 19.88
N PRO A 20 -19.53 -27.05 19.02
CA PRO A 20 -18.79 -26.75 17.81
C PRO A 20 -17.38 -26.36 18.24
N ARG A 21 -16.38 -27.07 17.72
CA ARG A 21 -14.99 -26.64 17.84
C ARG A 21 -14.96 -25.21 17.34
N LEU A 22 -14.59 -24.25 18.19
CA LEU A 22 -14.23 -22.91 17.77
C LEU A 22 -13.18 -23.10 16.66
N ALA A 23 -13.62 -22.98 15.42
CA ALA A 23 -12.73 -22.86 14.29
C ALA A 23 -11.97 -21.55 14.57
N ARG A 24 -10.76 -21.68 15.10
CA ARG A 24 -9.81 -20.59 15.06
C ARG A 24 -9.59 -20.37 13.57
N GLY A 25 -10.28 -19.38 13.02
CA GLY A 25 -9.99 -18.89 11.68
C GLY A 25 -8.48 -18.68 11.58
N LEU A 26 -7.93 -18.91 10.39
CA LEU A 26 -6.57 -18.48 10.09
C LEU A 26 -6.42 -17.06 10.66
N PRO A 27 -5.33 -16.75 11.40
CA PRO A 27 -5.14 -15.40 11.90
C PRO A 27 -5.28 -14.43 10.72
N ASP A 28 -5.71 -13.20 11.01
CA ASP A 28 -6.05 -12.12 10.06
C ASP A 28 -4.81 -11.61 9.25
N THR A 29 -3.87 -12.51 8.96
CA THR A 29 -2.57 -12.32 8.31
C THR A 29 -2.67 -12.21 6.80
N SER A 30 -3.85 -12.44 6.21
CA SER A 30 -4.07 -12.41 4.76
C SER A 30 -4.49 -11.02 4.24
N LYS A 31 -4.83 -10.09 5.14
CA LYS A 31 -5.27 -8.76 4.75
C LYS A 31 -4.09 -7.86 4.41
N LEU A 32 -4.19 -7.13 3.29
CA LEU A 32 -3.33 -6.00 3.01
C LEU A 32 -3.59 -4.91 4.05
N VAL A 33 -2.57 -4.56 4.81
CA VAL A 33 -2.57 -3.39 5.69
C VAL A 33 -1.45 -2.46 5.25
N ILE A 34 -1.79 -1.19 4.98
CA ILE A 34 -0.82 -0.17 4.61
C ILE A 34 -0.13 0.35 5.87
N GLY A 35 1.21 0.36 5.86
CA GLY A 35 1.99 0.99 6.92
C GLY A 35 2.17 2.49 6.67
N HIS A 36 1.62 3.35 7.52
CA HIS A 36 1.73 4.80 7.38
C HIS A 36 2.94 5.32 8.18
N VAL A 37 3.99 5.75 7.48
CA VAL A 37 5.25 6.18 8.07
C VAL A 37 5.06 7.50 8.84
N GLN A 38 5.31 7.45 10.15
CA GLN A 38 5.35 8.60 11.03
C GLN A 38 6.73 9.27 10.99
N HIS A 39 6.73 10.60 10.92
CA HIS A 39 7.92 11.43 11.02
C HIS A 39 7.64 12.70 11.82
N GLY A 40 8.67 13.46 12.19
CA GLY A 40 8.53 14.64 13.04
C GLY A 40 7.80 15.84 12.40
N GLY A 41 7.67 15.87 11.08
CA GLY A 41 6.83 16.84 10.37
C GLY A 41 5.34 16.47 10.35
N ARG A 42 4.55 17.14 9.51
CA ARG A 42 3.12 16.84 9.29
C ARG A 42 2.94 15.57 8.45
N TRP A 43 3.10 14.41 9.09
CA TRP A 43 3.13 13.09 8.43
C TRP A 43 1.77 12.54 7.97
N ASN A 44 0.66 13.06 8.52
CA ASN A 44 -0.70 12.66 8.16
C ASN A 44 -1.54 13.86 7.71
N PRO A 45 -1.26 14.44 6.54
CA PRO A 45 -2.03 15.58 6.03
C PRO A 45 -3.43 15.19 5.53
N ARG A 46 -3.72 13.89 5.36
CA ARG A 46 -4.97 13.36 4.78
C ARG A 46 -5.50 12.17 5.60
N PRO A 47 -6.05 12.40 6.81
CA PRO A 47 -6.35 11.32 7.77
C PRO A 47 -7.35 10.26 7.28
N SER A 48 -8.29 10.62 6.40
CA SER A 48 -9.31 9.69 5.87
C SER A 48 -8.87 8.94 4.61
N ALA A 49 -7.75 9.33 3.99
CA ALA A 49 -7.38 8.90 2.65
C ALA A 49 -7.06 7.41 2.55
N LEU A 50 -6.20 6.88 3.42
CA LEU A 50 -5.76 5.48 3.34
C LEU A 50 -6.86 4.49 3.73
N ARG A 51 -7.74 4.88 4.66
CA ARG A 51 -8.98 4.14 4.95
C ARG A 51 -9.83 4.03 3.68
N ARG A 52 -10.03 5.15 2.99
CA ARG A 52 -10.84 5.16 1.77
C ARG A 52 -10.19 4.36 0.64
N LEU A 53 -8.88 4.48 0.45
CA LEU A 53 -8.15 3.68 -0.54
C LEU A 53 -8.28 2.17 -0.27
N GLN A 54 -8.11 1.73 0.99
CA GLN A 54 -8.29 0.31 1.34
C GLN A 54 -9.72 -0.16 1.12
N TRP A 55 -10.72 0.66 1.44
CA TRP A 55 -12.10 0.36 1.09
C TRP A 55 -12.29 0.19 -0.42
N GLU A 56 -11.75 1.10 -1.25
CA GLU A 56 -11.85 1.01 -2.71
C GLU A 56 -11.12 -0.23 -3.26
N LEU A 57 -9.98 -0.61 -2.68
CA LEU A 57 -9.27 -1.85 -3.02
C LEU A 57 -10.16 -3.06 -2.78
N ALA A 58 -10.79 -3.16 -1.61
CA ALA A 58 -11.68 -4.27 -1.28
C ALA A 58 -12.96 -4.29 -2.12
N GLN A 59 -13.43 -3.14 -2.62
CA GLN A 59 -14.59 -3.07 -3.51
C GLN A 59 -14.27 -3.40 -4.97
N ARG A 60 -13.08 -3.00 -5.44
CA ARG A 60 -12.71 -3.10 -6.86
C ARG A 60 -11.93 -4.37 -7.18
N THR A 61 -11.36 -5.02 -6.18
CA THR A 61 -10.48 -6.19 -6.33
C THR A 61 -10.86 -7.29 -5.35
N SER A 62 -10.23 -8.47 -5.49
CA SER A 62 -10.34 -9.55 -4.51
C SER A 62 -9.34 -9.45 -3.36
N ILE A 63 -8.61 -8.34 -3.24
CA ILE A 63 -7.68 -8.12 -2.12
C ILE A 63 -8.51 -7.86 -0.87
N GLU A 64 -8.31 -8.69 0.15
CA GLU A 64 -8.80 -8.38 1.48
C GLU A 64 -7.91 -7.29 2.10
N THR A 65 -8.52 -6.22 2.63
CA THR A 65 -7.77 -5.12 3.25
C THR A 65 -8.10 -4.97 4.73
N GLY A 66 -7.18 -4.36 5.46
CA GLY A 66 -7.46 -3.85 6.81
C GLY A 66 -8.54 -2.77 6.79
N ALA A 67 -9.10 -2.50 7.97
CA ALA A 67 -10.07 -1.41 8.14
C ALA A 67 -9.42 -0.02 8.03
N ASP A 68 -8.14 0.11 8.40
CA ASP A 68 -7.38 1.36 8.31
C ASP A 68 -5.88 1.09 8.18
N ALA A 69 -5.13 2.11 7.77
CA ALA A 69 -3.68 2.05 7.78
C ALA A 69 -3.14 2.11 9.21
N ILE A 70 -1.98 1.50 9.43
CA ILE A 70 -1.35 1.48 10.75
C ILE A 70 -0.20 2.49 10.77
N PRO A 71 -0.27 3.53 11.62
CA PRO A 71 0.86 4.42 11.84
C PRO A 71 2.06 3.66 12.40
N LEU A 72 3.24 3.87 11.84
CA LEU A 72 4.46 3.18 12.25
C LEU A 72 5.70 4.05 12.18
N ARG A 73 6.72 3.71 12.97
CA ARG A 73 8.08 4.24 12.83
C ARG A 73 8.96 3.21 12.11
N LEU A 74 9.86 3.67 11.23
CA LEU A 74 10.64 2.76 10.37
C LEU A 74 11.54 1.80 11.15
N ALA A 75 12.12 2.23 12.27
CA ALA A 75 13.01 1.41 13.08
C ALA A 75 12.30 0.47 14.08
N GLN A 76 10.97 0.33 13.99
CA GLN A 76 10.22 -0.54 14.90
C GLN A 76 10.20 -2.00 14.44
N PRO A 77 10.07 -2.98 15.37
CA PRO A 77 9.88 -4.38 14.99
C PRO A 77 8.62 -4.58 14.13
N GLY A 78 8.68 -5.53 13.19
CA GLY A 78 7.51 -5.91 12.40
C GLY A 78 7.24 -5.10 11.13
N LEU A 79 8.17 -4.22 10.70
CA LEU A 79 8.03 -3.46 9.44
C LEU A 79 7.75 -4.37 8.21
N HIS A 80 8.31 -5.58 8.19
CA HIS A 80 8.10 -6.58 7.14
C HIS A 80 6.63 -7.04 6.99
N ARG A 81 5.76 -6.78 7.96
CA ARG A 81 4.33 -7.11 7.89
C ARG A 81 3.55 -6.20 6.95
N PHE A 82 4.14 -5.08 6.54
CA PHE A 82 3.53 -4.07 5.70
C PHE A 82 4.19 -4.09 4.32
N PRO A 83 3.72 -4.88 3.35
CA PRO A 83 4.35 -4.96 2.02
C PRO A 83 4.36 -3.60 1.31
N MET A 84 3.40 -2.73 1.66
CA MET A 84 3.31 -1.35 1.19
C MET A 84 3.43 -0.37 2.35
N LEU A 85 4.40 0.54 2.24
CA LEU A 85 4.55 1.70 3.11
C LEU A 85 4.06 2.96 2.40
N TYR A 86 3.46 3.86 3.16
CA TYR A 86 2.99 5.17 2.70
C TYR A 86 3.66 6.27 3.50
N LEU A 87 4.34 7.19 2.82
CA LEU A 87 4.98 8.37 3.37
C LEU A 87 4.36 9.60 2.74
N ALA A 88 3.78 10.50 3.53
CA ALA A 88 3.21 11.73 3.02
C ALA A 88 3.57 12.92 3.90
N GLY A 89 3.51 14.12 3.32
CA GLY A 89 3.69 15.36 4.05
C GLY A 89 3.30 16.58 3.24
N ASP A 90 2.99 17.66 3.93
CA ASP A 90 2.63 18.96 3.37
C ASP A 90 3.59 20.08 3.86
N GLY A 91 4.87 19.74 4.02
CA GLY A 91 5.93 20.65 4.47
C GLY A 91 7.26 19.92 4.64
N PRO A 92 8.30 20.55 5.22
CA PRO A 92 9.61 19.93 5.36
C PRO A 92 9.56 18.58 6.09
N LEU A 93 10.19 17.57 5.50
CA LEU A 93 10.40 16.26 6.12
C LEU A 93 11.70 16.31 6.94
N PRO A 94 11.64 16.13 8.27
CA PRO A 94 12.84 16.00 9.08
C PRO A 94 13.72 14.82 8.59
N PRO A 95 15.05 14.94 8.62
CA PRO A 95 15.93 13.88 8.17
C PRO A 95 15.69 12.57 8.93
N PHE A 96 15.68 11.45 8.21
CA PHE A 96 15.64 10.14 8.86
C PHE A 96 16.98 9.84 9.52
N ALA A 97 16.91 9.21 10.69
CA ALA A 97 18.08 8.64 11.34
C ALA A 97 18.63 7.48 10.50
N GLU A 98 19.93 7.21 10.61
CA GLU A 98 20.57 6.12 9.85
C GLU A 98 19.94 4.74 10.14
N VAL A 99 19.46 4.52 11.36
CA VAL A 99 18.74 3.29 11.73
C VAL A 99 17.41 3.14 10.99
N GLU A 100 16.70 4.25 10.74
CA GLU A 100 15.44 4.26 10.00
C GLU A 100 15.69 4.03 8.51
N LEU A 101 16.70 4.68 7.94
CA LEU A 101 17.12 4.44 6.55
C LEU A 101 17.59 3.00 6.34
N ALA A 102 18.35 2.44 7.28
CA ALA A 102 18.78 1.04 7.21
C ALA A 102 17.60 0.06 7.28
N ALA A 103 16.61 0.33 8.14
CA ALA A 103 15.40 -0.48 8.23
C ALA A 103 14.55 -0.39 6.94
N LEU A 104 14.36 0.81 6.40
CA LEU A 104 13.63 1.04 5.16
C LEU A 104 14.34 0.40 3.96
N ARG A 105 15.67 0.57 3.85
CA ARG A 105 16.47 -0.08 2.79
C ARG A 105 16.32 -1.60 2.83
N ARG A 106 16.38 -2.20 4.02
CA ARG A 106 16.19 -3.64 4.20
C ARG A 106 14.77 -4.08 3.81
N HIS A 107 13.75 -3.30 4.19
CA HIS A 107 12.37 -3.56 3.80
C HIS A 107 12.21 -3.58 2.28
N LEU A 108 12.78 -2.59 1.59
CA LEU A 108 12.80 -2.53 0.13
C LEU A 108 13.60 -3.68 -0.48
N GLN A 109 14.76 -4.05 0.06
CA GLN A 109 15.54 -5.19 -0.44
C GLN A 109 14.77 -6.52 -0.35
N TYR A 110 13.88 -6.67 0.64
CA TYR A 110 13.07 -7.89 0.80
C TYR A 110 11.70 -7.85 0.11
N GLY A 111 11.56 -7.05 -0.94
CA GLY A 111 10.33 -7.02 -1.76
C GLY A 111 9.32 -5.97 -1.33
N GLY A 112 9.57 -5.22 -0.24
CA GLY A 112 8.73 -4.11 0.17
C GLY A 112 8.66 -2.98 -0.86
N PHE A 113 7.67 -2.11 -0.69
CA PHE A 113 7.41 -0.97 -1.56
C PHE A 113 7.10 0.29 -0.74
N LEU A 114 7.62 1.44 -1.18
CA LEU A 114 7.35 2.74 -0.57
C LEU A 114 6.63 3.66 -1.58
N LEU A 115 5.40 4.06 -1.25
CA LEU A 115 4.71 5.17 -1.89
C LEU A 115 4.99 6.46 -1.11
N VAL A 116 5.58 7.44 -1.78
CA VAL A 116 5.78 8.80 -1.26
C VAL A 116 4.78 9.74 -1.96
N ASP A 117 4.04 10.53 -1.20
CA ASP A 117 3.01 11.44 -1.72
C ASP A 117 3.13 12.85 -1.12
N ALA A 118 3.46 13.83 -1.96
CA ALA A 118 3.52 15.23 -1.56
C ALA A 118 2.11 15.83 -1.54
N ALA A 119 1.66 16.27 -0.37
CA ALA A 119 0.31 16.82 -0.18
C ALA A 119 0.26 18.36 -0.32
N ASP A 120 1.40 19.03 -0.36
CA ASP A 120 1.55 20.48 -0.52
C ASP A 120 1.62 20.94 -1.98
N GLY A 121 1.73 20.02 -2.94
CA GLY A 121 1.98 20.35 -4.34
C GLY A 121 3.33 21.03 -4.57
N SER A 122 4.28 20.82 -3.65
CA SER A 122 5.63 21.40 -3.74
C SER A 122 6.39 20.87 -4.96
N ASP A 123 7.18 21.76 -5.55
CA ASP A 123 8.09 21.45 -6.64
C ASP A 123 9.43 22.16 -6.42
N GLY A 124 10.44 21.39 -5.99
CA GLY A 124 11.78 21.91 -5.67
C GLY A 124 11.92 22.58 -4.30
N ASN A 125 10.90 22.56 -3.45
CA ASN A 125 10.92 23.14 -2.10
C ASN A 125 10.16 22.27 -1.09
N GLY A 126 10.08 22.69 0.18
CA GLY A 126 9.21 22.07 1.18
C GLY A 126 9.42 20.56 1.34
N PHE A 127 8.35 19.79 1.12
CA PHE A 127 8.38 18.34 1.20
C PHE A 127 9.24 17.73 0.08
N ASP A 128 9.12 18.20 -1.18
CA ASP A 128 9.89 17.69 -2.33
C ASP A 128 11.41 17.75 -2.10
N ALA A 129 11.93 18.91 -1.68
CA ALA A 129 13.36 19.07 -1.41
C ALA A 129 13.86 18.10 -0.33
N SER A 130 13.05 17.87 0.69
CA SER A 130 13.38 16.98 1.79
C SER A 130 13.30 15.50 1.39
N VAL A 131 12.27 15.12 0.63
CA VAL A 131 12.10 13.76 0.09
C VAL A 131 13.25 13.41 -0.84
N ARG A 132 13.61 14.29 -1.78
CA ARG A 132 14.73 14.05 -2.71
C ARG A 132 16.04 13.81 -1.95
N ARG A 133 16.30 14.59 -0.90
CA ARG A 133 17.46 14.40 0.00
C ARG A 133 17.43 13.02 0.67
N GLU A 134 16.31 12.62 1.25
CA GLU A 134 16.20 11.34 1.95
C GLU A 134 16.26 10.14 0.98
N LEU A 135 15.63 10.23 -0.19
CA LEU A 135 15.65 9.17 -1.19
C LEU A 135 17.05 8.99 -1.81
N ALA A 136 17.80 10.07 -2.02
CA ALA A 136 19.20 9.99 -2.42
C ALA A 136 20.08 9.27 -1.38
N ARG A 137 19.76 9.38 -0.09
CA ARG A 137 20.43 8.62 0.99
C ARG A 137 19.92 7.17 1.07
N LEU A 138 18.65 6.94 0.75
CA LEU A 138 18.01 5.63 0.85
C LEU A 138 18.61 4.63 -0.15
N ILE A 139 18.65 4.98 -1.43
CA ILE A 139 19.24 4.16 -2.51
C ILE A 139 20.20 5.02 -3.35
N PRO A 140 21.46 5.24 -2.90
CA PRO A 140 22.40 6.12 -3.59
C PRO A 140 22.71 5.73 -5.04
N SER A 141 22.60 4.43 -5.37
CA SER A 141 22.82 3.91 -6.72
C SER A 141 21.62 4.08 -7.67
N SER A 142 20.45 4.47 -7.16
CA SER A 142 19.25 4.68 -7.97
C SER A 142 18.76 6.12 -7.83
N PRO A 143 19.05 7.00 -8.81
CA PRO A 143 18.45 8.33 -8.83
C PRO A 143 16.93 8.23 -9.02
N LEU A 144 16.22 9.27 -8.57
CA LEU A 144 14.80 9.44 -8.91
C LEU A 144 14.66 9.66 -10.41
N LEU A 145 14.04 8.71 -11.10
CA LEU A 145 13.81 8.76 -12.54
C LEU A 145 12.31 8.79 -12.83
N ARG A 146 11.93 9.43 -13.95
CA ARG A 146 10.54 9.43 -14.40
C ARG A 146 10.10 8.02 -14.76
N VAL A 147 8.92 7.63 -14.29
CA VAL A 147 8.28 6.38 -14.67
C VAL A 147 7.73 6.50 -16.08
N ALA A 148 8.20 5.65 -17.00
CA ALA A 148 7.71 5.59 -18.37
C ALA A 148 6.20 5.29 -18.40
N ARG A 149 5.47 5.87 -19.36
CA ARG A 149 4.00 5.70 -19.48
C ARG A 149 3.62 4.25 -19.78
N GLU A 150 4.51 3.52 -20.44
CA GLU A 150 4.34 2.14 -20.85
C GLU A 150 4.66 1.14 -19.72
N HIS A 151 5.19 1.64 -18.60
CA HIS A 151 5.60 0.82 -17.45
C HIS A 151 4.41 0.01 -16.90
N VAL A 152 4.70 -1.21 -16.43
CA VAL A 152 3.67 -2.15 -15.96
C VAL A 152 2.77 -1.59 -14.85
N LEU A 153 3.27 -0.64 -14.06
CA LEU A 153 2.51 0.11 -13.06
C LEU A 153 1.19 0.68 -13.62
N TYR A 154 1.21 1.26 -14.82
CA TYR A 154 0.02 1.88 -15.43
C TYR A 154 -0.96 0.87 -16.04
N LYS A 155 -0.64 -0.42 -16.00
CA LYS A 155 -1.46 -1.54 -16.49
C LYS A 155 -1.49 -2.71 -15.50
N SER A 156 -1.27 -2.44 -14.21
CA SER A 156 -1.28 -3.46 -13.16
C SER A 156 -2.67 -4.07 -12.99
N PHE A 157 -3.72 -3.24 -12.99
CA PHE A 157 -5.12 -3.65 -12.88
C PHE A 157 -6.02 -2.86 -13.86
N TYR A 158 -6.01 -1.54 -13.75
CA TYR A 158 -6.58 -0.63 -14.74
C TYR A 158 -5.54 -0.26 -15.79
N LEU A 159 -6.00 0.02 -17.02
CA LEU A 159 -5.19 0.67 -18.04
C LEU A 159 -5.28 2.19 -17.85
N LEU A 160 -4.13 2.81 -17.61
CA LEU A 160 -3.96 4.25 -17.44
C LEU A 160 -2.93 4.76 -18.45
N ASP A 161 -3.16 5.96 -18.98
CA ASP A 161 -2.26 6.67 -19.90
C ASP A 161 -1.57 7.88 -19.23
N HIS A 162 -2.01 8.25 -18.03
CA HIS A 162 -1.43 9.30 -17.20
C HIS A 162 -1.61 8.98 -15.70
N GLN A 163 -0.84 9.68 -14.89
CA GLN A 163 -0.93 9.64 -13.42
C GLN A 163 -2.11 10.48 -12.91
N GLY A 164 -2.73 10.03 -11.82
CA GLY A 164 -3.77 10.77 -11.11
C GLY A 164 -3.23 11.58 -9.93
N GLY A 165 -4.15 12.21 -9.20
CA GLY A 165 -3.91 12.97 -7.96
C GLY A 165 -4.95 14.06 -7.76
N ARG A 166 -4.95 14.71 -6.58
CA ARG A 166 -5.80 15.89 -6.35
C ARG A 166 -5.34 17.06 -7.20
N LEU A 167 -4.02 17.18 -7.37
CA LEU A 167 -3.38 18.19 -8.18
C LEU A 167 -2.79 17.58 -9.45
N ALA A 168 -2.42 18.43 -10.40
CA ALA A 168 -1.68 18.06 -11.60
C ALA A 168 -0.37 18.86 -11.68
N VAL A 169 0.44 18.81 -10.61
CA VAL A 169 1.71 19.53 -10.48
C VAL A 169 2.73 18.98 -11.49
N ARG A 170 2.83 17.65 -11.59
CA ARG A 170 3.71 16.96 -12.56
C ARG A 170 2.92 15.99 -13.43
N PRO A 171 3.19 15.95 -14.76
CA PRO A 171 2.55 15.02 -15.69
C PRO A 171 3.20 13.63 -15.72
N TRP A 172 3.93 13.25 -14.66
CA TRP A 172 4.57 11.95 -14.50
C TRP A 172 4.73 11.62 -13.01
N LEU A 173 5.05 10.36 -12.72
CA LEU A 173 5.55 9.91 -11.42
C LEU A 173 7.07 9.74 -11.50
N GLU A 174 7.74 9.80 -10.36
CA GLU A 174 9.16 9.48 -10.25
C GLU A 174 9.35 8.21 -9.41
N ALA A 175 10.46 7.49 -9.60
CA ALA A 175 10.72 6.26 -8.87
C ALA A 175 12.21 6.00 -8.67
N GLN A 176 12.51 5.22 -7.63
CA GLN A 176 13.79 4.53 -7.49
C GLN A 176 13.60 3.05 -7.83
N VAL A 177 14.54 2.50 -8.58
CA VAL A 177 14.54 1.11 -9.05
C VAL A 177 15.50 0.31 -8.20
N LEU A 178 15.06 -0.86 -7.76
CA LEU A 178 15.88 -1.85 -7.07
C LEU A 178 15.58 -3.21 -7.68
N ASP A 179 16.59 -3.98 -8.06
CA ASP A 179 16.44 -5.31 -8.64
C ASP A 179 15.41 -5.36 -9.80
N ASN A 180 15.52 -4.39 -10.72
CA ASN A 180 14.69 -4.26 -11.92
C ASN A 180 13.18 -3.99 -11.67
N ARG A 181 12.79 -3.64 -10.43
CA ARG A 181 11.42 -3.21 -10.09
C ARG A 181 11.41 -1.82 -9.45
N LEU A 182 10.26 -1.14 -9.51
CA LEU A 182 10.06 0.09 -8.74
C LEU A 182 9.99 -0.28 -7.26
N ALA A 183 10.93 0.19 -6.46
CA ALA A 183 10.94 -0.01 -5.01
C ALA A 183 10.37 1.20 -4.27
N VAL A 184 10.61 2.39 -4.81
CA VAL A 184 10.04 3.65 -4.33
C VAL A 184 9.29 4.30 -5.48
N LEU A 185 8.08 4.77 -5.23
CA LEU A 185 7.30 5.59 -6.15
C LEU A 185 6.98 6.91 -5.48
N TYR A 186 7.19 8.01 -6.19
CA TYR A 186 6.98 9.36 -5.71
C TYR A 186 5.96 10.10 -6.57
N SER A 187 4.92 10.58 -5.91
CA SER A 187 3.88 11.46 -6.45
C SER A 187 4.01 12.86 -5.86
N GLN A 188 3.99 13.87 -6.74
CA GLN A 188 3.87 15.29 -6.37
C GLN A 188 2.44 15.81 -6.48
N ASN A 189 1.48 14.93 -6.76
CA ASN A 189 0.13 15.29 -7.18
C ASN A 189 -0.93 15.13 -6.07
N ASP A 190 -0.53 14.88 -4.82
CA ASP A 190 -1.41 14.70 -3.65
C ASP A 190 -2.51 13.65 -3.91
N LEU A 191 -2.09 12.40 -4.05
CA LEU A 191 -2.99 11.26 -4.19
C LEU A 191 -3.91 11.15 -2.97
N GLY A 192 -3.37 11.34 -1.76
CA GLY A 192 -4.13 11.31 -0.52
C GLY A 192 -5.29 12.31 -0.52
N GLY A 193 -5.09 13.52 -1.06
CA GLY A 193 -6.13 14.53 -1.20
C GLY A 193 -7.27 14.11 -2.14
N ALA A 194 -6.98 13.32 -3.18
CA ALA A 194 -8.02 12.79 -4.06
C ALA A 194 -8.83 11.67 -3.38
N TRP A 195 -8.16 10.87 -2.55
CA TRP A 195 -8.76 9.75 -1.83
C TRP A 195 -9.54 10.18 -0.58
N ALA A 196 -9.20 11.31 0.03
CA ALA A 196 -9.78 11.77 1.28
C ALA A 196 -11.29 12.02 1.16
N ARG A 197 -12.04 11.38 2.06
CA ARG A 197 -13.51 11.38 2.07
C ARG A 197 -14.01 11.51 3.51
N GLY A 198 -14.85 12.51 3.72
CA GLY A 198 -15.40 12.84 5.03
C GLY A 198 -16.42 11.82 5.52
N GLN A 199 -16.78 11.92 6.80
CA GLN A 199 -17.70 10.98 7.46
C GLN A 199 -19.11 10.99 6.87
N LEU A 200 -19.55 12.13 6.32
CA LEU A 200 -20.85 12.29 5.67
C LEU A 200 -20.87 11.78 4.21
N GLY A 201 -19.73 11.31 3.70
CA GLY A 201 -19.62 10.81 2.34
C GLY A 201 -19.19 11.86 1.30
N ASP A 202 -18.99 13.11 1.70
CA ASP A 202 -18.46 14.16 0.82
C ASP A 202 -16.95 14.04 0.62
N TRP A 203 -16.46 14.48 -0.55
CA TRP A 203 -15.02 14.60 -0.80
C TRP A 203 -14.45 15.77 0.01
N GLU A 204 -13.37 15.53 0.75
CA GLU A 204 -12.76 16.58 1.59
C GLU A 204 -12.06 17.66 0.76
N TYR A 205 -11.59 17.28 -0.43
CA TYR A 205 -10.87 18.18 -1.33
C TYR A 205 -11.35 18.02 -2.77
N ALA A 206 -11.43 19.14 -3.48
CA ALA A 206 -11.63 19.17 -4.92
C ALA A 206 -10.36 18.73 -5.66
N CYS A 207 -10.54 17.94 -6.74
CA CYS A 207 -9.47 17.61 -7.66
C CYS A 207 -9.42 18.66 -8.78
N THR A 208 -8.26 19.26 -9.00
CA THR A 208 -8.06 20.36 -9.95
C THR A 208 -6.90 20.02 -10.89
N PRO A 209 -7.03 20.28 -12.21
CA PRO A 209 -8.15 20.91 -12.90
C PRO A 209 -9.30 19.97 -13.35
N GLY A 210 -9.11 18.65 -13.29
CA GLY A 210 -9.98 17.68 -13.96
C GLY A 210 -11.16 17.14 -13.16
N GLY A 211 -11.44 17.66 -11.95
CA GLY A 211 -12.61 17.29 -11.17
C GLY A 211 -12.71 15.79 -10.86
N GLU A 212 -13.92 15.25 -10.93
CA GLU A 212 -14.19 13.86 -10.54
C GLU A 212 -13.55 12.82 -11.48
N ALA A 213 -13.35 13.14 -12.77
CA ALA A 213 -12.62 12.25 -13.67
C ALA A 213 -11.15 12.09 -13.23
N GLN A 214 -10.51 13.18 -12.83
CA GLN A 214 -9.16 13.15 -12.28
C GLN A 214 -9.11 12.39 -10.94
N ARG A 215 -10.14 12.52 -10.11
CA ARG A 215 -10.26 11.74 -8.86
C ARG A 215 -10.34 10.24 -9.13
N GLU A 216 -11.16 9.83 -10.09
CA GLU A 216 -11.28 8.43 -10.48
C GLU A 216 -9.95 7.88 -11.00
N THR A 217 -9.20 8.65 -11.82
CA THR A 217 -7.84 8.28 -12.21
C THR A 217 -6.92 8.10 -10.99
N ALA A 218 -7.03 8.95 -9.97
CA ALA A 218 -6.25 8.83 -8.74
C ALA A 218 -6.58 7.54 -7.97
N PHE A 219 -7.86 7.14 -7.89
CA PHE A 219 -8.25 5.87 -7.29
C PHE A 219 -7.75 4.68 -8.10
N ARG A 220 -7.90 4.70 -9.43
CA ARG A 220 -7.39 3.65 -10.31
C ARG A 220 -5.87 3.51 -10.21
N LEU A 221 -5.16 4.62 -10.09
CA LEU A 221 -3.71 4.61 -9.86
C LEU A 221 -3.38 4.00 -8.49
N GLY A 222 -4.11 4.34 -7.43
CA GLY A 222 -3.97 3.71 -6.11
C GLY A 222 -4.17 2.19 -6.16
N VAL A 223 -5.20 1.72 -6.88
CA VAL A 223 -5.44 0.29 -7.12
C VAL A 223 -4.27 -0.35 -7.88
N ASN A 224 -3.79 0.30 -8.94
CA ASN A 224 -2.64 -0.16 -9.69
C ASN A 224 -1.36 -0.25 -8.87
N ILE A 225 -1.11 0.70 -7.98
CA ILE A 225 0.06 0.71 -7.07
C ILE A 225 -0.02 -0.47 -6.11
N ALA A 226 -1.16 -0.70 -5.47
CA ALA A 226 -1.35 -1.82 -4.56
C ALA A 226 -1.19 -3.17 -5.30
N MET A 227 -1.80 -3.30 -6.47
CA MET A 227 -1.68 -4.50 -7.31
C MET A 227 -0.24 -4.71 -7.81
N TYR A 228 0.47 -3.64 -8.17
CA TYR A 228 1.89 -3.72 -8.52
C TYR A 228 2.73 -4.22 -7.34
N THR A 229 2.44 -3.70 -6.14
CA THR A 229 3.17 -4.05 -4.90
C THR A 229 2.96 -5.50 -4.49
N LEU A 230 1.74 -6.02 -4.67
CA LEU A 230 1.38 -7.39 -4.25
C LEU A 230 1.69 -8.45 -5.31
N CYS A 231 1.79 -8.08 -6.58
CA CYS A 231 1.92 -9.02 -7.69
C CYS A 231 3.24 -8.85 -8.46
N THR A 232 4.28 -8.31 -7.82
CA THR A 232 5.53 -7.90 -8.46
C THR A 232 6.20 -8.99 -9.29
N ASP A 233 6.02 -10.27 -8.94
CA ASP A 233 6.65 -11.40 -9.64
C ASP A 233 5.78 -12.02 -10.76
N TYR A 234 4.47 -11.77 -10.81
CA TYR A 234 3.59 -12.52 -11.72
C TYR A 234 3.76 -12.16 -13.21
N LYS A 235 4.11 -10.91 -13.54
CA LYS A 235 4.07 -10.43 -14.92
C LYS A 235 5.36 -10.65 -15.70
N ASP A 236 6.51 -10.66 -15.05
CA ASP A 236 7.79 -11.04 -15.69
C ASP A 236 7.87 -12.56 -15.88
N ASP A 237 7.35 -13.34 -14.92
CA ASP A 237 7.23 -14.80 -15.04
C ASP A 237 6.29 -15.23 -16.18
N ALA A 238 5.24 -14.45 -16.45
CA ALA A 238 4.31 -14.74 -17.52
C ALA A 238 4.96 -14.70 -18.92
N VAL A 239 6.02 -13.90 -19.10
CA VAL A 239 6.81 -13.86 -20.35
C VAL A 239 7.64 -15.13 -20.52
N HIS A 240 8.01 -15.80 -19.42
CA HIS A 240 8.79 -17.04 -19.43
C HIS A 240 7.94 -18.32 -19.46
N LEU A 241 6.61 -18.25 -19.28
CA LEU A 241 5.69 -19.39 -19.39
C LEU A 241 5.88 -20.24 -20.68
N PRO A 242 6.03 -19.65 -21.88
CA PRO A 242 6.27 -20.42 -23.10
C PRO A 242 7.59 -21.20 -23.12
N PHE A 243 8.58 -20.76 -22.31
CA PHE A 243 9.87 -21.43 -22.17
C PHE A 243 9.81 -22.56 -21.12
N ILE A 244 9.04 -22.36 -20.05
CA ILE A 244 8.79 -23.39 -19.02
C ILE A 244 7.97 -24.56 -19.59
N MET A 245 6.94 -24.26 -20.39
CA MET A 245 6.09 -25.28 -21.03
C MET A 245 6.86 -26.18 -22.00
N ARG A 246 7.87 -25.64 -22.69
CA ARG A 246 8.74 -26.40 -23.62
C ARG A 246 9.74 -27.34 -22.95
N ARG A 247 10.02 -27.17 -21.66
CA ARG A 247 10.90 -28.08 -20.88
C ARG A 247 10.13 -29.23 -20.21
N ARG A 248 8.80 -29.20 -20.24
CA ARG A 248 7.91 -30.23 -19.68
C ARG A 248 7.30 -31.17 -20.73
N SER A 249 7.55 -30.90 -22.01
CA SER A 249 7.25 -31.76 -23.16
C SER A 249 8.52 -32.47 -23.61
#